data_AF-A0A5N8V6C4-F1
#
_entry.id   AF-A0A5N8V6C4-F1
#
_cell.length_a   1.000
_cell.length_b   1.000
_cell.length_c   1.000
_cell.angle_alpha   90.00
_cell.angle_beta   90.00
_cell.angle_gamma   90.00
#
_symmetry.space_group_name_H-M   'P 1'
#
loop_
_entity.id
_entity.type
_entity.pdbx_description
1 polymer ?
#
loop_
_entity_poly.entity_id
_entity_poly.type
_entity_poly.pdbx_seq_one_letter_code
_entity_poly.pdbx_strand_id
1 'polypeptide(L)'
;MRRASGSGAVAVAAVLGDGARYEAGRTQQTVRAGQRITVSGHGCTVRQICAYRVVLEPAAEPDKAAAAAAPSSPRPVGGEADGGFCFTTNPTVLATASKGFPPRGDTLSVLDNGGVRRFPAGLSITVSYVDTRTRTARLRGDCAAVAVADYDNARVGDTVEFAGVLFTVSGLTERAIRLKRTST
;
A
#
# COMPACT_ATOMS: atom_id res chain seq x y z
N MET A 1 -21.16 10.25 -31.40
CA MET A 1 -19.89 10.04 -32.14
C MET A 1 -18.84 11.05 -31.68
N ARG A 2 -17.75 10.58 -31.05
CA ARG A 2 -16.33 10.78 -31.45
C ARG A 2 -15.43 10.14 -30.40
N ARG A 3 -14.55 9.26 -30.89
CA ARG A 3 -13.49 8.54 -30.17
C ARG A 3 -12.32 9.48 -29.87
N ALA A 4 -11.55 9.16 -28.83
CA ALA A 4 -10.09 9.26 -28.88
C ALA A 4 -9.49 7.95 -28.36
N SER A 5 -8.70 7.32 -29.22
CA SER A 5 -7.95 6.09 -29.04
C SER A 5 -6.55 6.39 -28.49
N GLY A 6 -6.12 5.63 -27.49
CA GLY A 6 -4.72 5.40 -27.16
C GLY A 6 -4.46 3.90 -27.20
N SER A 7 -3.67 3.44 -28.17
CA SER A 7 -3.23 2.06 -28.33
C SER A 7 -2.24 1.69 -27.24
N GLY A 8 -2.53 0.59 -26.52
CA GLY A 8 -1.62 -0.02 -25.57
C GLY A 8 -2.27 -0.45 -24.28
N ALA A 9 -3.40 -1.17 -24.33
CA ALA A 9 -3.79 -2.01 -23.20
C ALA A 9 -2.79 -3.18 -23.12
N VAL A 10 -1.57 -2.90 -22.67
CA VAL A 10 -0.69 -3.96 -22.21
C VAL A 10 -1.42 -4.54 -21.01
N ALA A 11 -1.73 -5.83 -21.04
CA ALA A 11 -2.15 -6.55 -19.86
C ALA A 11 -1.07 -6.32 -18.78
N VAL A 12 -1.29 -5.34 -17.89
CA VAL A 12 -0.30 -4.98 -16.88
C VAL A 12 -0.28 -6.14 -15.90
N ALA A 13 0.74 -6.96 -16.02
CA ALA A 13 0.95 -8.08 -15.13
C ALA A 13 1.71 -7.57 -13.90
N ALA A 14 1.27 -7.95 -12.71
CA ALA A 14 1.96 -7.61 -11.46
C ALA A 14 2.53 -8.87 -10.82
N VAL A 15 3.67 -8.77 -10.14
CA VAL A 15 4.19 -9.87 -9.31
C VAL A 15 3.62 -9.69 -7.91
N LEU A 16 2.74 -10.62 -7.52
CA LEU A 16 2.19 -10.69 -6.17
C LEU A 16 2.99 -11.68 -5.36
N GLY A 17 3.46 -11.26 -4.18
CA GLY A 17 4.07 -12.15 -3.20
C GLY A 17 3.03 -12.60 -2.17
N ASP A 18 3.02 -13.88 -1.82
CA ASP A 18 2.23 -14.45 -0.74
C ASP A 18 3.15 -15.13 0.28
N GLY A 19 2.90 -14.94 1.57
CA GLY A 19 3.76 -15.37 2.68
C GLY A 19 4.75 -14.31 3.20
N ALA A 20 5.28 -14.53 4.41
CA ALA A 20 6.20 -13.61 5.08
C ALA A 20 7.57 -13.54 4.37
N ARG A 21 8.22 -12.36 4.47
CA ARG A 21 9.42 -12.01 3.66
C ARG A 21 10.64 -12.93 3.86
N TYR A 22 10.66 -13.76 4.90
CA TYR A 22 11.80 -14.63 5.24
C TYR A 22 11.41 -16.06 5.64
N GLU A 23 10.17 -16.47 5.36
CA GLU A 23 9.70 -17.83 5.69
C GLU A 23 9.78 -18.78 4.50
N ALA A 24 10.06 -20.05 4.78
CA ALA A 24 9.94 -21.13 3.80
C ALA A 24 8.47 -21.27 3.40
N GLY A 25 8.13 -21.00 2.13
CA GLY A 25 6.74 -21.03 1.64
C GLY A 25 6.29 -19.76 0.94
N ARG A 26 7.15 -18.72 0.85
CA ARG A 26 6.83 -17.54 0.04
C ARG A 26 6.64 -17.93 -1.43
N THR A 27 5.49 -17.61 -1.99
CA THR A 27 5.23 -17.78 -3.43
C THR A 27 5.17 -16.42 -4.11
N GLN A 28 5.64 -16.37 -5.35
CA GLN A 28 5.45 -15.21 -6.22
C GLN A 28 4.66 -15.66 -7.42
N GLN A 29 3.63 -14.91 -7.78
CA GLN A 29 2.80 -15.20 -8.95
C GLN A 29 2.58 -13.94 -9.76
N THR A 30 2.66 -14.08 -11.08
CA THR A 30 2.29 -13.02 -12.01
C THR A 30 0.78 -13.01 -12.19
N VAL A 31 0.15 -11.87 -11.93
CA VAL A 31 -1.31 -11.73 -11.92
C VAL A 31 -1.80 -10.71 -12.93
N ARG A 32 -3.01 -10.91 -13.45
CA ARG A 32 -3.72 -10.00 -14.37
C ARG A 32 -5.08 -9.59 -13.83
N ALA A 33 -5.59 -8.44 -14.25
CA ALA A 33 -6.95 -8.03 -13.93
C ALA A 33 -7.98 -9.08 -14.41
N GLY A 34 -8.97 -9.38 -13.57
CA GLY A 34 -9.97 -10.43 -13.76
C GLY A 34 -9.51 -11.84 -13.36
N GLN A 35 -8.21 -12.06 -13.10
CA GLN A 35 -7.69 -13.37 -12.72
C GLN A 35 -8.17 -13.77 -11.32
N ARG A 36 -8.57 -15.04 -11.16
CA ARG A 36 -8.78 -15.66 -9.85
C ARG A 36 -7.47 -16.23 -9.34
N ILE A 37 -7.13 -15.93 -8.09
CA ILE A 37 -5.90 -16.35 -7.42
C ILE A 37 -6.21 -16.81 -6.00
N THR A 38 -5.29 -17.53 -5.39
CA THR A 38 -5.32 -17.80 -3.95
C THR A 38 -4.21 -16.99 -3.28
N VAL A 39 -4.53 -16.33 -2.16
CA VAL A 39 -3.60 -15.57 -1.33
C VAL A 39 -3.87 -15.93 0.13
N SER A 40 -2.84 -16.39 0.85
CA SER A 40 -2.95 -16.87 2.23
C SER A 40 -4.06 -17.92 2.43
N GLY A 41 -4.33 -18.75 1.43
CA GLY A 41 -5.42 -19.75 1.46
C GLY A 41 -6.81 -19.22 1.10
N HIS A 42 -6.98 -17.92 0.85
CA HIS A 42 -8.25 -17.31 0.47
C HIS A 42 -8.34 -17.11 -1.04
N GLY A 43 -9.47 -17.54 -1.63
CA GLY A 43 -9.75 -17.32 -3.04
C GLY A 43 -10.12 -15.85 -3.30
N CYS A 44 -9.43 -15.21 -4.24
CA CYS A 44 -9.58 -13.79 -4.55
C CYS A 44 -9.70 -13.57 -6.06
N THR A 45 -10.41 -12.51 -6.46
CA THR A 45 -10.38 -11.99 -7.84
C THR A 45 -9.55 -10.72 -7.88
N VAL A 46 -8.60 -10.66 -8.81
CA VAL A 46 -7.82 -9.44 -9.07
C VAL A 46 -8.72 -8.43 -9.78
N ARG A 47 -9.13 -7.37 -9.09
CA ARG A 47 -10.04 -6.36 -9.64
C ARG A 47 -9.33 -5.24 -10.36
N GLN A 48 -8.18 -4.84 -9.87
CA GLN A 48 -7.42 -3.75 -10.43
C GLN A 48 -5.93 -4.02 -10.30
N ILE A 49 -5.18 -3.68 -11.35
CA ILE A 49 -3.73 -3.54 -11.30
C ILE A 49 -3.44 -2.11 -11.77
N CYS A 50 -2.73 -1.34 -10.96
CA CYS A 50 -2.11 -0.10 -11.40
C CYS A 50 -0.65 -0.07 -10.95
N ALA A 51 0.09 0.98 -11.35
CA ALA A 51 1.54 1.07 -11.15
C ALA A 51 2.00 0.87 -9.70
N TYR A 52 1.12 1.08 -8.71
CA TYR A 52 1.46 1.06 -7.28
C TYR A 52 0.62 0.07 -6.44
N ARG A 53 -0.39 -0.61 -6.99
CA ARG A 53 -1.20 -1.57 -6.23
C ARG A 53 -1.86 -2.65 -7.09
N VAL A 54 -2.17 -3.76 -6.43
CA VAL A 54 -3.09 -4.80 -6.89
C VAL A 54 -4.27 -4.84 -5.93
N VAL A 55 -5.50 -4.68 -6.44
CA VAL A 55 -6.72 -4.77 -5.62
C VAL A 55 -7.30 -6.17 -5.75
N LEU A 56 -7.47 -6.84 -4.62
CA LEU A 56 -8.07 -8.18 -4.53
C LEU A 56 -9.45 -8.08 -3.90
N GLU A 57 -10.42 -8.78 -4.49
CA GLU A 57 -11.74 -8.98 -3.88
C GLU A 57 -11.88 -10.44 -3.45
N PRO A 58 -12.14 -10.73 -2.16
CA PRO A 58 -12.39 -12.09 -1.71
C PRO A 58 -13.61 -12.70 -2.42
N ALA A 59 -13.51 -13.97 -2.80
CA ALA A 59 -14.56 -14.67 -3.52
C ALA A 59 -15.70 -15.13 -2.60
N ALA A 60 -15.36 -15.59 -1.38
CA ALA A 60 -16.33 -16.11 -0.42
C ALA A 60 -16.96 -14.99 0.43
N GLU A 61 -18.26 -15.06 0.67
CA GLU A 61 -18.98 -14.08 1.51
C GLU A 61 -18.41 -13.95 2.93
N PRO A 62 -18.00 -15.03 3.63
CA PRO A 62 -17.33 -14.91 4.93
C PRO A 62 -16.02 -14.11 4.87
N ASP A 63 -15.22 -14.27 3.81
CA ASP A 63 -13.98 -13.53 3.64
C ASP A 63 -14.24 -12.06 3.33
N LYS A 64 -15.28 -11.76 2.54
CA LYS A 64 -15.73 -10.38 2.31
C LYS A 64 -16.21 -9.72 3.61
N ALA A 65 -17.00 -10.43 4.40
CA ALA A 65 -17.48 -9.96 5.69
C ALA A 65 -16.32 -9.72 6.66
N ALA A 66 -15.33 -10.61 6.70
CA ALA A 66 -14.13 -10.45 7.52
C ALA A 66 -13.29 -9.23 7.08
N ALA A 67 -13.11 -9.00 5.78
CA ALA A 67 -12.40 -7.83 5.27
C ALA A 67 -13.12 -6.50 5.59
N ALA A 68 -14.45 -6.52 5.62
CA ALA A 68 -15.27 -5.36 5.96
C ALA A 68 -15.50 -5.17 7.48
N ALA A 69 -15.22 -6.20 8.29
CA ALA A 69 -15.44 -6.15 9.73
C ALA A 69 -14.57 -5.07 10.37
N ALA A 70 -15.18 -4.29 11.27
CA ALA A 70 -14.42 -3.36 12.09
C ALA A 70 -13.63 -4.14 13.14
N PRO A 71 -12.35 -3.79 13.38
CA PRO A 71 -11.61 -4.35 14.50
C PRO A 71 -12.30 -3.96 15.82
N SER A 72 -12.27 -4.86 16.79
CA SER A 72 -12.91 -4.69 18.10
C SER A 72 -12.29 -3.54 18.92
N SER A 73 -11.07 -3.15 18.59
CA SER A 73 -10.34 -2.01 19.13
C SER A 73 -9.84 -1.15 17.96
N PRO A 74 -9.76 0.19 18.09
CA PRO A 74 -9.08 1.05 17.13
C PRO A 74 -7.56 1.15 17.38
N ARG A 75 -7.07 0.51 18.46
CA ARG A 75 -5.65 0.54 18.84
C ARG A 75 -4.97 -0.77 18.45
N PRO A 76 -3.89 -0.71 17.67
CA PRO A 76 -3.05 -1.87 17.43
C PRO A 76 -2.40 -2.33 18.74
N VAL A 77 -2.36 -3.63 18.98
CA VAL A 77 -1.70 -4.25 20.14
C VAL A 77 -0.35 -4.87 19.82
N GLY A 78 -0.03 -4.99 18.53
CA GLY A 78 1.12 -5.71 17.98
C GLY A 78 0.83 -7.21 17.85
N GLY A 79 1.13 -7.78 16.69
CA GLY A 79 0.96 -9.21 16.40
C GLY A 79 -0.29 -9.53 15.57
N GLU A 80 -0.64 -10.82 15.46
CA GLU A 80 -1.67 -11.34 14.55
C GLU A 80 -3.07 -10.74 14.79
N ALA A 81 -3.36 -10.34 16.03
CA ALA A 81 -4.62 -9.68 16.40
C ALA A 81 -4.88 -8.36 15.65
N ASP A 82 -3.82 -7.74 15.10
CA ASP A 82 -3.92 -6.51 14.33
C ASP A 82 -4.16 -6.74 12.83
N GLY A 83 -4.27 -8.00 12.36
CA GLY A 83 -4.48 -8.32 10.95
C GLY A 83 -5.71 -7.62 10.35
N GLY A 84 -6.76 -7.42 11.16
CA GLY A 84 -7.97 -6.67 10.80
C GLY A 84 -7.76 -5.17 10.56
N PHE A 85 -6.59 -4.60 10.89
CA PHE A 85 -6.22 -3.24 10.48
C PHE A 85 -5.48 -3.21 9.14
N CYS A 86 -4.75 -4.28 8.81
CA CYS A 86 -3.77 -4.28 7.72
C CYS A 86 -4.37 -4.61 6.36
N PHE A 87 -5.45 -5.39 6.34
CA PHE A 87 -6.11 -5.87 5.12
C PHE A 87 -7.63 -5.62 5.15
N THR A 88 -8.03 -4.44 5.62
CA THR A 88 -9.45 -4.08 5.77
C THR A 88 -9.96 -3.19 4.65
N THR A 89 -11.22 -3.41 4.26
CA THR A 89 -12.00 -2.50 3.42
C THR A 89 -12.96 -1.65 4.26
N ASN A 90 -12.86 -1.71 5.59
CA ASN A 90 -13.72 -0.96 6.49
C ASN A 90 -13.41 0.55 6.39
N PRO A 91 -14.39 1.39 6.00
CA PRO A 91 -14.17 2.81 5.77
C PRO A 91 -13.75 3.56 7.04
N THR A 92 -14.19 3.12 8.23
CA THR A 92 -13.81 3.75 9.50
C THR A 92 -12.35 3.51 9.84
N VAL A 93 -11.82 2.31 9.54
CA VAL A 93 -10.40 2.01 9.75
C VAL A 93 -9.53 2.78 8.77
N LEU A 94 -9.90 2.81 7.48
CA LEU A 94 -9.21 3.60 6.46
C LEU A 94 -9.18 5.09 6.81
N ALA A 95 -10.33 5.65 7.21
CA ALA A 95 -10.42 7.02 7.67
C ALA A 95 -9.54 7.26 8.91
N THR A 96 -9.48 6.32 9.85
CA THR A 96 -8.65 6.44 11.06
C THR A 96 -7.16 6.38 10.74
N ALA A 97 -6.72 5.44 9.91
CA ALA A 97 -5.34 5.35 9.45
C ALA A 97 -4.88 6.64 8.75
N SER A 98 -5.80 7.29 8.03
CA SER A 98 -5.51 8.56 7.33
C SER A 98 -5.44 9.81 8.21
N LYS A 99 -5.90 9.76 9.48
CA LYS A 99 -5.96 10.96 10.36
C LYS A 99 -4.61 11.59 10.67
N GLY A 100 -3.51 10.86 10.50
CA GLY A 100 -2.15 11.40 10.66
C GLY A 100 -1.55 11.99 9.38
N PHE A 101 -2.24 11.88 8.23
CA PHE A 101 -1.77 12.44 6.98
C PHE A 101 -2.17 13.90 6.82
N PRO A 102 -1.35 14.69 6.11
CA PRO A 102 -1.70 16.07 5.83
C PRO A 102 -2.95 16.15 4.93
N PRO A 103 -3.62 17.31 4.87
CA PRO A 103 -4.70 17.58 3.93
C PRO A 103 -4.28 17.37 2.46
N ARG A 104 -5.26 17.23 1.57
CA ARG A 104 -5.01 17.17 0.13
C ARG A 104 -4.27 18.43 -0.34
N GLY A 105 -3.23 18.25 -1.15
CA GLY A 105 -2.39 19.34 -1.66
C GLY A 105 -1.18 19.63 -0.78
N ASP A 106 -1.21 19.25 0.50
CA ASP A 106 -0.11 19.43 1.42
C ASP A 106 0.91 18.30 1.33
N THR A 107 2.10 18.55 1.89
CA THR A 107 3.25 17.65 1.79
C THR A 107 3.59 17.03 3.14
N LEU A 108 3.65 15.70 3.17
CA LEU A 108 4.27 14.93 4.24
C LEU A 108 5.77 14.80 3.96
N SER A 109 6.62 15.14 4.93
CA SER A 109 8.05 14.83 4.87
C SER A 109 8.34 13.60 5.73
N VAL A 110 8.91 12.57 5.12
CA VAL A 110 9.37 11.37 5.83
C VAL A 110 10.89 11.37 5.80
N LEU A 111 11.51 11.38 6.98
CA LEU A 111 12.96 11.56 7.12
C LEU A 111 13.72 10.31 6.68
N ASP A 112 14.80 10.51 5.92
CA ASP A 112 15.76 9.48 5.57
C ASP A 112 16.52 9.04 6.82
N ASN A 113 16.57 7.73 7.07
CA ASN A 113 17.21 7.14 8.25
C ASN A 113 16.76 7.75 9.60
N GLY A 114 15.68 8.55 9.62
CA GLY A 114 15.27 9.39 10.74
C GLY A 114 14.22 8.75 11.65
N GLY A 115 13.89 7.47 11.40
CA GLY A 115 13.00 6.67 12.23
C GLY A 115 11.62 6.37 11.62
N VAL A 116 10.92 5.45 12.29
CA VAL A 116 9.59 4.97 11.92
C VAL A 116 8.56 6.09 12.13
N ARG A 117 7.95 6.61 11.06
CA ARG A 117 6.82 7.56 11.19
C ARG A 117 5.55 6.76 11.48
N ARG A 118 5.05 6.82 12.71
CA ARG A 118 3.84 6.10 13.14
C ARG A 118 2.58 6.93 12.89
N PHE A 119 1.52 6.23 12.54
CA PHE A 119 0.17 6.73 12.28
C PHE A 119 -0.83 5.93 13.15
N PRO A 120 -2.07 6.41 13.30
CA PRO A 120 -3.13 5.63 13.93
C PRO A 120 -3.39 4.30 13.21
N ALA A 121 -4.11 3.38 13.87
CA ALA A 121 -4.44 2.05 13.33
C ALA A 121 -3.21 1.21 12.92
N GLY A 122 -2.07 1.40 13.59
CA GLY A 122 -0.89 0.53 13.42
C GLY A 122 -0.07 0.81 12.17
N LEU A 123 -0.48 1.74 11.32
CA LEU A 123 0.29 2.14 10.16
C LEU A 123 1.59 2.83 10.58
N SER A 124 2.67 2.50 9.90
CA SER A 124 3.91 3.24 9.97
C SER A 124 4.58 3.28 8.60
N ILE A 125 5.32 4.36 8.35
CA ILE A 125 6.09 4.55 7.12
C ILE A 125 7.56 4.67 7.50
N THR A 126 8.40 3.91 6.80
CA THR A 126 9.85 3.93 6.94
C THR A 126 10.49 4.30 5.60
N VAL A 127 11.61 5.01 5.69
CA VAL A 127 12.48 5.30 4.54
C VAL A 127 13.80 4.61 4.82
N SER A 128 14.18 3.67 3.96
CA SER A 128 15.41 2.89 4.14
C SER A 128 16.63 3.59 3.53
N TYR A 129 16.43 4.36 2.47
CA TYR A 129 17.45 5.25 1.90
C TYR A 129 16.79 6.36 1.08
N VAL A 130 17.52 7.46 0.94
CA VAL A 130 17.34 8.44 -0.14
C VAL A 130 18.68 8.63 -0.84
N ASP A 131 18.72 8.36 -2.15
CA ASP A 131 19.86 8.60 -3.01
C ASP A 131 19.56 9.76 -3.95
N THR A 132 20.13 10.91 -3.66
CA THR A 132 19.97 12.13 -4.46
C THR A 132 20.77 12.10 -5.77
N ARG A 133 21.78 11.22 -5.89
CA ARG A 133 22.56 11.06 -7.12
C ARG A 133 21.77 10.27 -8.16
N THR A 134 21.21 9.14 -7.75
CA THR A 134 20.35 8.32 -8.64
C THR A 134 18.89 8.79 -8.66
N ARG A 135 18.55 9.75 -7.78
CA ARG A 135 17.19 10.32 -7.61
C ARG A 135 16.17 9.24 -7.27
N THR A 136 16.52 8.35 -6.36
CA THR A 136 15.67 7.27 -5.90
C THR A 136 15.57 7.26 -4.38
N ALA A 137 14.49 6.70 -3.86
CA ALA A 137 14.33 6.41 -2.44
C ALA A 137 13.61 5.08 -2.28
N ARG A 138 13.79 4.44 -1.13
CA ARG A 138 12.98 3.29 -0.75
C ARG A 138 12.06 3.63 0.39
N LEU A 139 10.76 3.44 0.17
CA LEU A 139 9.74 3.60 1.20
C LEU A 139 9.08 2.26 1.49
N ARG A 140 8.77 2.02 2.76
CA ARG A 140 7.99 0.88 3.19
C ARG A 140 6.87 1.33 4.11
N GLY A 141 5.68 0.79 3.88
CA GLY A 141 4.52 0.90 4.75
C GLY A 141 4.38 -0.39 5.54
N ASP A 142 4.32 -0.27 6.86
CA ASP A 142 4.08 -1.39 7.76
C ASP A 142 2.79 -1.15 8.52
N CYS A 143 1.96 -2.17 8.66
CA CYS A 143 0.82 -2.17 9.55
C CYS A 143 1.09 -3.18 10.67
N ALA A 144 1.14 -2.72 11.92
CA ALA A 144 1.43 -3.57 13.08
C ALA A 144 2.68 -4.47 12.90
N ALA A 145 3.74 -3.89 12.33
CA ALA A 145 5.01 -4.55 11.96
C ALA A 145 4.96 -5.53 10.77
N VAL A 146 3.80 -5.71 10.13
CA VAL A 146 3.67 -6.46 8.87
C VAL A 146 3.87 -5.51 7.69
N ALA A 147 4.77 -5.85 6.77
CA ALA A 147 4.95 -5.09 5.54
C ALA A 147 3.67 -5.15 4.68
N VAL A 148 3.07 -4.00 4.39
CA VAL A 148 1.87 -3.90 3.55
C VAL A 148 2.12 -3.15 2.24
N ALA A 149 3.20 -2.36 2.17
CA ALA A 149 3.66 -1.71 0.95
C ALA A 149 5.19 -1.60 0.94
N ASP A 150 5.84 -1.84 -0.20
CA ASP A 150 7.28 -1.66 -0.38
C ASP A 150 7.53 -1.05 -1.78
N TYR A 151 8.00 0.19 -1.79
CA TYR A 151 8.32 0.95 -2.98
C TYR A 151 9.84 1.04 -3.10
N ASP A 152 10.41 0.11 -3.86
CA ASP A 152 11.83 0.11 -4.15
C ASP A 152 12.12 1.10 -5.29
N ASN A 153 13.13 1.94 -5.11
CA ASN A 153 13.54 2.95 -6.10
C ASN A 153 12.48 3.99 -6.52
N ALA A 154 11.60 4.41 -5.60
CA ALA A 154 10.63 5.48 -5.86
C ALA A 154 11.31 6.80 -6.27
N ARG A 155 10.74 7.47 -7.26
CA ARG A 155 11.26 8.70 -7.90
C ARG A 155 10.28 9.84 -7.82
N VAL A 156 10.77 11.07 -7.98
CA VAL A 156 9.90 12.24 -8.12
C VAL A 156 8.92 12.04 -9.30
N GLY A 157 7.63 12.25 -9.03
CA GLY A 157 6.54 12.00 -9.97
C GLY A 157 5.81 10.68 -9.75
N ASP A 158 6.44 9.70 -9.08
CA ASP A 158 5.81 8.42 -8.79
C ASP A 158 4.63 8.58 -7.83
N THR A 159 3.64 7.70 -7.97
CA THR A 159 2.50 7.62 -7.04
C THR A 159 2.74 6.49 -6.06
N VAL A 160 2.58 6.78 -4.78
CA VAL A 160 2.60 5.79 -3.69
C VAL A 160 1.28 5.87 -2.92
N GLU A 161 0.84 4.74 -2.39
CA GLU A 161 -0.36 4.61 -1.57
C GLU A 161 -0.01 4.11 -0.16
N PHE A 162 -0.61 4.74 0.84
CA PHE A 162 -0.61 4.24 2.22
C PHE A 162 -2.02 4.34 2.79
N ALA A 163 -2.58 3.20 3.22
CA ALA A 163 -3.92 3.10 3.80
C ALA A 163 -5.03 3.78 2.97
N GLY A 164 -5.04 3.56 1.65
CA GLY A 164 -6.03 4.15 0.74
C GLY A 164 -5.79 5.61 0.38
N VAL A 165 -4.76 6.25 0.93
CA VAL A 165 -4.40 7.65 0.62
C VAL A 165 -3.27 7.68 -0.40
N LEU A 166 -3.49 8.42 -1.48
CA LEU A 166 -2.54 8.58 -2.58
C LEU A 166 -1.63 9.79 -2.35
N PHE A 167 -0.35 9.58 -2.60
CA PHE A 167 0.67 10.61 -2.62
C PHE A 167 1.46 10.58 -3.92
N THR A 168 1.83 11.75 -4.41
CA THR A 168 2.90 11.88 -5.41
C THR A 168 4.20 12.19 -4.69
N VAL A 169 5.29 11.50 -5.06
CA VAL A 169 6.63 11.86 -4.62
C VAL A 169 6.98 13.22 -5.24
N SER A 170 6.96 14.27 -4.42
CA SER A 170 7.13 15.65 -4.87
C SER A 170 8.56 16.15 -4.77
N GLY A 171 9.43 15.44 -4.04
CA GLY A 171 10.84 15.79 -3.93
C GLY A 171 11.64 14.78 -3.12
N LEU A 172 12.93 14.71 -3.42
CA LEU A 172 13.93 13.97 -2.67
C LEU A 172 14.99 14.97 -2.19
N THR A 173 15.30 14.95 -0.90
CA THR A 173 16.44 15.68 -0.33
C THR A 173 17.37 14.68 0.34
N GLU A 174 18.59 15.11 0.68
CA GLU A 174 19.54 14.27 1.41
C GLU A 174 19.02 13.76 2.77
N ARG A 175 17.91 14.33 3.27
CA ARG A 175 17.37 14.03 4.61
C ARG A 175 15.94 13.54 4.60
N ALA A 176 15.25 13.55 3.47
CA ALA A 176 13.83 13.22 3.43
C ALA A 176 13.32 12.95 2.02
N ILE A 177 12.27 12.14 1.98
CA ILE A 177 11.32 12.11 0.87
C ILE A 177 10.12 13.00 1.19
N ARG A 178 9.65 13.74 0.19
CA ARG A 178 8.46 14.58 0.25
C ARG A 178 7.33 13.93 -0.53
N LEU A 179 6.19 13.76 0.12
CA LEU A 179 5.01 13.11 -0.39
C LEU A 179 3.85 14.11 -0.39
N LYS A 180 3.42 14.57 -1.57
CA LYS A 180 2.27 15.47 -1.71
C LYS A 180 0.99 14.65 -1.80
N ARG A 181 0.04 14.86 -0.89
CA ARG A 181 -1.24 14.15 -0.93
C ARG A 181 -2.06 14.57 -2.15
N THR A 182 -2.53 13.60 -2.92
CA THR A 182 -3.33 13.85 -4.14
C THR A 182 -4.78 13.39 -4.02
N SER A 183 -5.07 12.36 -3.23
CA SER A 183 -6.43 11.92 -2.93
C SER A 183 -7.10 12.80 -1.87
N THR A 184 -8.43 12.82 -1.91
CA THR A 184 -9.29 13.44 -0.90
C THR A 184 -9.12 12.83 0.48
#